data_AF-A0A511YQX8-F1
#
_entry.id   AF-A0A511YQX8-F1
#
_cell.length_a   1.000
_cell.length_b   1.000
_cell.length_c   1.000
_cell.angle_alpha   90.00
_cell.angle_beta   90.00
_cell.angle_gamma   90.00
#
_symmetry.space_group_name_H-M   'P 1'
#
loop_
_entity.id
_entity.type
_entity.pdbx_description
1 polymer ?
#
loop_
_entity_poly.entity_id
_entity_poly.type
_entity_poly.pdbx_seq_one_letter_code
_entity_poly.pdbx_strand_id
1 'polypeptide(L)'
;MASEHYIFSIYGMPCDRSRYFILRTVRSDFNNASQTQEDKCRETESASRLRLLEMIGRQNNTGELELVGEFHGYPEGDIFYSESGASDISVYYMATGFGKPWIIFGTAASEEDFLTGVENDEDLRTLAPAGEPVKISARFVTENELNFN
;
A
#
# COMPACT_ATOMS: atom_id res chain seq x y z
N MET A 1 -11.93 20.49 6.09
CA MET A 1 -11.63 19.85 4.79
C MET A 1 -11.44 18.38 5.12
N ALA A 2 -12.15 17.47 4.47
CA ALA A 2 -11.98 16.04 4.72
C ALA A 2 -10.57 15.65 4.27
N SER A 3 -9.76 15.13 5.18
CA SER A 3 -8.45 14.57 4.89
C SER A 3 -8.65 13.17 4.32
N GLU A 4 -8.31 12.97 3.04
CA GLU A 4 -8.36 11.64 2.45
C GLU A 4 -7.32 10.73 3.12
N HIS A 5 -7.73 9.52 3.52
CA HIS A 5 -6.84 8.54 4.12
C HIS A 5 -6.36 7.56 3.05
N TYR A 6 -5.08 7.61 2.70
CA TYR A 6 -4.49 6.67 1.76
C TYR A 6 -4.13 5.35 2.43
N ILE A 7 -4.58 4.26 1.80
CA ILE A 7 -4.23 2.91 2.19
C ILE A 7 -3.35 2.35 1.09
N PHE A 8 -2.18 1.86 1.48
CA PHE A 8 -1.23 1.24 0.58
C PHE A 8 -1.16 -0.26 0.87
N SER A 9 -1.44 -1.08 -0.13
CA SER A 9 -1.41 -2.55 -0.01
C SER A 9 -0.43 -3.14 -1.00
N ILE A 10 0.50 -3.97 -0.50
CA ILE A 10 1.43 -4.75 -1.31
C ILE A 10 0.83 -6.13 -1.57
N TYR A 11 0.71 -6.49 -2.85
CA TYR A 11 0.27 -7.79 -3.30
C TYR A 11 1.36 -8.49 -4.11
N GLY A 12 1.53 -9.79 -3.89
CA GLY A 12 2.45 -10.64 -4.64
C GLY A 12 1.70 -11.65 -5.50
N MET A 13 2.33 -12.11 -6.59
CA MET A 13 1.83 -13.25 -7.36
C MET A 13 2.32 -14.56 -6.73
N PRO A 14 1.42 -15.49 -6.36
CA PRO A 14 1.84 -16.79 -5.80
C PRO A 14 2.73 -17.58 -6.75
N CYS A 15 2.44 -17.51 -8.06
CA CYS A 15 3.16 -18.22 -9.11
C CYS A 15 4.48 -17.54 -9.53
N ASP A 16 4.66 -16.26 -9.23
CA ASP A 16 5.85 -15.48 -9.57
C ASP A 16 6.24 -14.57 -8.40
N ARG A 17 7.11 -15.08 -7.54
CA ARG A 17 7.60 -14.37 -6.33
C ARG A 17 8.46 -13.15 -6.62
N SER A 18 8.68 -12.81 -7.89
CA SER A 18 9.39 -11.60 -8.30
C SER A 18 8.46 -10.45 -8.65
N ARG A 19 7.16 -10.71 -8.81
CA ARG A 19 6.17 -9.70 -9.22
C ARG A 19 5.32 -9.24 -8.06
N TYR A 20 5.39 -7.94 -7.80
CA TYR A 20 4.61 -7.27 -6.79
C TYR A 20 3.78 -6.14 -7.38
N PHE A 21 2.69 -5.83 -6.71
CA PHE A 21 1.80 -4.71 -7.01
C PHE A 21 1.59 -3.91 -5.74
N ILE A 22 1.68 -2.59 -5.84
CA ILE A 22 1.34 -1.68 -4.75
C ILE A 22 0.06 -0.98 -5.17
N LEU A 23 -1.01 -1.20 -4.43
CA LEU A 23 -2.28 -0.54 -4.65
C LEU A 23 -2.39 0.64 -3.69
N ARG A 24 -2.73 1.83 -4.19
CA ARG A 24 -3.23 2.93 -3.38
C ARG A 24 -4.73 3.05 -3.54
N THR A 25 -5.44 2.85 -2.45
CA THR A 25 -6.89 3.12 -2.33
C THR A 25 -7.13 4.28 -1.39
N VAL A 26 -8.30 4.90 -1.53
CA VAL A 26 -8.70 6.03 -0.70
C VAL A 26 -9.87 5.64 0.19
N ARG A 27 -9.71 5.85 1.50
CA ARG A 27 -10.84 5.80 2.43
C ARG A 27 -11.24 7.23 2.79
N SER A 28 -12.48 7.58 2.47
CA SER A 28 -13.04 8.87 2.87
C SER A 28 -13.14 8.99 4.39
N ASP A 29 -12.95 10.21 4.90
CA ASP A 29 -13.23 10.51 6.30
C ASP A 29 -14.69 10.24 6.64
N PHE A 30 -14.92 9.72 7.85
CA PHE A 30 -16.23 9.49 8.42
C PHE A 30 -16.32 10.11 9.81
N ASN A 31 -17.54 10.38 10.25
CA ASN A 31 -17.76 10.79 11.63
C ASN A 31 -17.65 9.57 12.55
N ASN A 32 -16.67 9.57 13.46
CA ASN A 32 -16.47 8.52 14.46
C ASN A 32 -17.69 8.29 15.37
N ALA A 33 -18.65 9.22 15.42
CA ALA A 33 -19.91 9.06 16.13
C ALA A 33 -20.98 8.27 15.33
N SER A 34 -20.71 7.89 14.09
CA SER A 34 -21.66 7.22 13.19
C SER A 34 -21.08 5.94 12.60
N GLN A 35 -21.41 4.80 13.21
CA GLN A 35 -21.01 3.48 12.74
C GLN A 35 -21.42 3.24 11.28
N THR A 36 -22.61 3.70 10.89
CA THR A 36 -23.10 3.55 9.51
C THR A 36 -22.25 4.30 8.48
N GLN A 37 -21.64 5.43 8.85
CA GLN A 37 -20.74 6.14 7.93
C GLN A 37 -19.40 5.42 7.84
N GLU A 38 -18.86 4.95 8.97
CA GLU A 38 -17.66 4.15 9.01
C GLU A 38 -17.78 2.89 8.14
N ASP A 39 -18.86 2.13 8.29
CA ASP A 39 -19.09 0.90 7.55
C ASP A 39 -19.14 1.17 6.04
N LYS A 40 -19.86 2.22 5.61
CA LYS A 40 -19.92 2.62 4.19
C LYS A 40 -18.57 3.02 3.62
N CYS A 41 -17.75 3.74 4.38
CA CYS A 41 -16.41 4.13 3.94
C CYS A 41 -15.51 2.90 3.76
N ARG A 42 -15.59 1.94 4.68
CA ARG A 42 -14.85 0.66 4.58
C ARG A 42 -15.32 -0.18 3.40
N GLU A 43 -16.63 -0.27 3.17
CA GLU A 43 -17.20 -0.99 2.02
C GLU A 43 -16.78 -0.37 0.69
N THR A 44 -16.77 0.96 0.60
CA THR A 44 -16.38 1.68 -0.62
C THR A 44 -14.92 1.43 -0.96
N GLU A 45 -14.03 1.54 0.03
CA GLU A 45 -12.60 1.26 -0.16
C GLU A 45 -12.36 -0.21 -0.53
N SER A 46 -13.02 -1.14 0.16
CA SER A 46 -12.93 -2.58 -0.16
C SER A 46 -13.38 -2.88 -1.58
N ALA A 47 -14.44 -2.21 -2.06
CA ALA A 47 -14.92 -2.34 -3.43
C ALA A 47 -13.93 -1.78 -4.45
N SER A 48 -13.32 -0.61 -4.19
CA SER A 48 -12.25 -0.05 -5.03
C SER A 48 -11.05 -1.00 -5.12
N ARG A 49 -10.62 -1.54 -3.98
CA ARG A 49 -9.53 -2.50 -3.90
C ARG A 49 -9.79 -3.75 -4.71
N LEU A 50 -10.98 -4.35 -4.57
CA LEU A 50 -11.38 -5.52 -5.34
C LEU A 50 -11.36 -5.25 -6.84
N ARG A 51 -11.85 -4.09 -7.29
CA ARG A 51 -11.80 -3.70 -8.72
C ARG A 51 -10.38 -3.58 -9.25
N LEU A 52 -9.47 -3.01 -8.46
CA LEU A 52 -8.05 -2.93 -8.83
C LEU A 52 -7.42 -4.32 -8.95
N LEU A 53 -7.69 -5.20 -7.99
CA LEU A 53 -7.20 -6.58 -8.02
C LEU A 53 -7.75 -7.35 -9.22
N GLU A 54 -9.03 -7.20 -9.53
CA GLU A 54 -9.65 -7.81 -10.73
C GLU A 54 -9.01 -7.29 -12.02
N MET A 55 -8.79 -5.98 -12.12
CA MET A 55 -8.12 -5.35 -13.27
C MET A 55 -6.72 -5.92 -13.46
N ILE A 56 -5.92 -6.00 -12.38
CA ILE A 56 -4.57 -6.58 -12.41
C ILE A 56 -4.62 -8.06 -12.79
N GLY A 57 -5.56 -8.82 -12.22
CA GLY A 57 -5.82 -10.22 -12.52
C GLY A 57 -6.05 -10.45 -14.01
N ARG A 58 -6.96 -9.68 -14.61
CA ARG A 58 -7.26 -9.73 -16.05
C ARG A 58 -6.06 -9.34 -16.91
N GLN A 59 -5.37 -8.25 -16.59
CA GLN A 59 -4.24 -7.74 -17.39
C GLN A 59 -3.04 -8.71 -17.39
N ASN A 60 -2.83 -9.43 -16.29
CA ASN A 60 -1.68 -10.32 -16.13
C ASN A 60 -2.03 -11.80 -16.30
N ASN A 61 -3.29 -12.12 -16.66
CA ASN A 61 -3.82 -13.48 -16.72
C ASN A 61 -3.42 -14.31 -15.48
N THR A 62 -3.54 -13.69 -14.32
CA THR A 62 -3.17 -14.29 -13.02
C THR A 62 -4.41 -14.57 -12.18
N GLY A 63 -4.29 -15.56 -11.30
CA GLY A 63 -5.32 -15.88 -10.32
C GLY A 63 -5.31 -14.92 -9.13
N GLU A 64 -5.70 -15.43 -7.96
CA GLU A 64 -5.71 -14.66 -6.73
C GLU A 64 -4.31 -14.15 -6.36
N LEU A 65 -4.20 -12.84 -6.15
CA LEU A 65 -2.99 -12.20 -5.62
C LEU A 65 -2.97 -12.34 -4.10
N GLU A 66 -1.77 -12.54 -3.53
CA GLU A 66 -1.59 -12.68 -2.08
C GLU A 66 -1.23 -11.34 -1.45
N LEU A 67 -1.93 -10.96 -0.37
CA LEU A 67 -1.57 -9.78 0.41
C LEU A 67 -0.25 -10.04 1.16
N VAL A 68 0.77 -9.24 0.82
CA VAL A 68 2.08 -9.26 1.46
C VAL A 68 2.07 -8.38 2.69
N GLY A 69 1.51 -7.17 2.57
CA GLY A 69 1.36 -6.25 3.69
C GLY A 69 0.59 -4.99 3.34
N GLU A 70 0.22 -4.25 4.37
CA GLU A 70 -0.57 -3.02 4.29
C GLU A 70 0.00 -1.94 5.20
N PHE A 71 0.00 -0.70 4.71
CA PHE A 71 0.41 0.50 5.44
C PHE A 71 -0.64 1.60 5.31
N HIS A 72 -1.02 2.18 6.45
CA HIS A 72 -1.98 3.28 6.56
C HIS A 72 -1.20 4.48 7.08
N GLY A 73 -0.93 5.44 6.21
CA GLY A 73 -0.09 6.58 6.56
C GLY A 73 0.56 7.23 5.35
N TYR A 74 1.68 7.89 5.59
CA TYR A 74 2.40 8.69 4.60
C TYR A 74 3.76 8.04 4.30
N PRO A 75 3.83 7.08 3.36
CA PRO A 75 5.10 6.43 3.04
C PRO A 75 6.06 7.43 2.41
N GLU A 76 7.35 7.24 2.64
CA GLU A 76 8.40 8.05 2.02
C GLU A 76 8.47 7.77 0.52
N GLY A 77 8.38 8.82 -0.30
CA GLY A 77 8.50 8.74 -1.76
C GLY A 77 7.39 9.49 -2.48
N ASP A 78 7.76 10.54 -3.21
CA ASP A 78 6.82 11.41 -3.95
C ASP A 78 5.92 10.65 -4.92
N ILE A 79 6.42 9.52 -5.44
CA ILE A 79 5.69 8.65 -6.38
C ILE A 79 4.37 8.13 -5.80
N PHE A 80 4.28 7.95 -4.48
CA PHE A 80 3.07 7.47 -3.80
C PHE A 80 1.95 8.50 -3.75
N TYR A 81 2.26 9.76 -4.05
CA TYR A 81 1.31 10.88 -4.08
C TYR A 81 0.99 11.35 -5.50
N SER A 82 1.57 10.70 -6.52
CA SER A 82 1.22 10.93 -7.93
C SER A 82 -0.25 10.60 -8.21
N GLU A 83 -0.91 11.35 -9.09
CA GLU A 83 -2.28 11.04 -9.53
C GLU A 83 -2.33 9.71 -10.30
N SER A 84 -1.32 9.41 -11.11
CA SER A 84 -1.23 8.16 -11.87
C SER A 84 -0.31 7.16 -11.20
N GLY A 85 -0.62 5.88 -11.40
CA GLY A 85 0.28 4.76 -11.11
C GLY A 85 1.60 4.85 -11.87
N ALA A 86 2.53 3.97 -11.53
CA ALA A 86 3.85 3.89 -12.14
C ALA A 86 4.27 2.44 -12.34
N SER A 87 4.93 2.17 -13.47
CA SER A 87 5.55 0.88 -13.72
C SER A 87 6.89 0.79 -12.97
N ASP A 88 7.15 -0.37 -12.37
CA ASP A 88 8.46 -0.77 -11.83
C ASP A 88 9.10 0.20 -10.84
N ILE A 89 8.44 0.41 -9.70
CA ILE A 89 9.00 1.16 -8.57
C ILE A 89 9.77 0.22 -7.64
N SER A 90 10.93 0.67 -7.16
CA SER A 90 11.70 -0.06 -6.15
C SER A 90 11.36 0.47 -4.77
N VAL A 91 10.93 -0.42 -3.88
CA VAL A 91 10.57 -0.07 -2.51
C VAL A 91 11.23 -1.02 -1.53
N TYR A 92 11.48 -0.51 -0.33
CA TYR A 92 11.76 -1.33 0.83
C TYR A 92 10.51 -1.41 1.69
N TYR A 93 10.24 -2.58 2.25
CA TYR A 93 9.23 -2.74 3.28
C TYR A 93 9.77 -3.58 4.43
N MET A 94 9.18 -3.40 5.60
CA MET A 94 9.52 -4.15 6.81
C MET A 94 8.26 -4.41 7.63
N ALA A 95 8.22 -5.55 8.31
CA ALA A 95 7.10 -5.87 9.18
C ALA A 95 7.08 -4.94 10.40
N THR A 96 5.91 -4.80 11.01
CA THR A 96 5.73 -4.09 12.28
C THR A 96 5.53 -5.07 13.43
N GLY A 97 5.70 -4.59 14.66
CA GLY A 97 5.44 -5.35 15.88
C GLY A 97 3.97 -5.74 16.07
N PHE A 98 3.06 -5.16 15.27
CA PHE A 98 1.63 -5.50 15.25
C PHE A 98 1.32 -6.78 14.47
N GLY A 99 2.31 -7.37 13.79
CA GLY A 99 2.14 -8.58 13.01
C GLY A 99 1.42 -8.36 11.68
N LYS A 100 1.16 -9.45 10.95
CA LYS A 100 0.52 -9.36 9.62
C LYS A 100 -0.91 -8.77 9.72
N PRO A 101 -1.32 -7.93 8.76
CA PRO A 101 -0.60 -7.55 7.54
C PRO A 101 0.26 -6.27 7.66
N TRP A 102 0.45 -5.73 8.86
CA TRP A 102 0.99 -4.38 9.05
C TRP A 102 2.48 -4.27 8.74
N ILE A 103 2.82 -3.41 7.79
CA ILE A 103 4.19 -3.10 7.37
C ILE A 103 4.44 -1.60 7.42
N ILE A 104 5.71 -1.21 7.41
CA ILE A 104 6.14 0.10 6.94
C ILE A 104 6.83 -0.06 5.60
N PHE A 105 6.72 0.91 4.71
CA PHE A 105 7.40 0.86 3.42
C PHE A 105 7.66 2.26 2.85
N GLY A 106 8.60 2.34 1.93
CA GLY A 106 8.99 3.58 1.28
C GLY A 106 9.97 3.35 0.14
N THR A 107 10.20 4.39 -0.65
CA THR A 107 11.31 4.44 -1.61
C THR A 107 12.56 4.93 -0.89
N ALA A 108 13.69 4.25 -1.11
CA ALA A 108 15.00 4.69 -0.60
C ALA A 108 16.10 4.27 -1.58
N ALA A 109 17.21 5.00 -1.62
CA ALA A 109 18.33 4.68 -2.50
C ALA A 109 19.06 3.41 -2.03
N SER A 110 19.18 3.22 -0.73
CA SER A 110 19.77 2.05 -0.09
C SER A 110 18.94 1.55 1.09
N GLU A 111 19.27 0.36 1.58
CA GLU A 111 18.69 -0.20 2.80
C GLU A 111 19.05 0.64 4.03
N GLU A 112 20.28 1.17 4.10
CA GLU A 112 20.75 2.07 5.16
C GLU A 112 19.95 3.37 5.18
N ASP A 113 19.67 3.95 4.01
CA ASP A 113 18.84 5.17 3.91
C ASP A 113 17.41 4.89 4.38
N PHE A 114 16.84 3.73 4.02
CA PHE A 114 15.50 3.34 4.49
C PHE A 114 15.44 3.21 6.00
N LEU A 115 16.39 2.47 6.60
CA LEU A 115 16.47 2.30 8.05
C LEU A 115 16.69 3.63 8.76
N THR A 116 17.56 4.48 8.23
CA THR A 116 17.81 5.82 8.75
C THR A 116 16.54 6.69 8.70
N GLY A 117 15.77 6.61 7.62
CA GLY A 117 14.47 7.27 7.50
C GLY A 117 13.50 6.82 8.59
N VAL A 118 13.39 5.50 8.80
CA VAL A 118 12.56 4.91 9.85
C VAL A 118 13.01 5.35 11.24
N GLU A 119 14.31 5.35 11.54
CA GLU A 119 14.84 5.73 12.86
C GLU A 119 14.65 7.21 13.20
N ASN A 120 14.66 8.07 12.18
CA ASN A 120 14.49 9.51 12.33
C ASN A 120 13.02 9.95 12.37
N ASP A 121 12.09 9.09 11.96
CA ASP A 121 10.66 9.35 12.00
C ASP A 121 10.02 8.75 13.27
N GLU A 122 9.50 9.61 14.14
CA GLU A 122 8.87 9.19 15.40
C GLU A 122 7.64 8.31 15.16
N ASP A 123 6.80 8.66 14.18
CA ASP A 123 5.56 7.94 13.88
C ASP A 123 5.90 6.53 13.40
N LEU A 124 6.87 6.38 12.48
CA LEU A 124 7.30 5.06 12.01
C LEU A 124 7.92 4.20 13.11
N ARG A 125 8.68 4.81 14.03
CA ARG A 125 9.24 4.11 15.20
C ARG A 125 8.17 3.59 16.14
N THR A 126 7.08 4.33 16.33
CA THR A 126 5.97 3.89 17.19
C THR A 126 5.32 2.60 16.68
N LEU A 127 5.47 2.31 15.38
CA LEU A 127 4.98 1.08 14.77
C LEU A 127 5.82 -0.16 15.10
N ALA A 128 6.88 0.01 15.90
CA ALA A 128 7.77 -1.07 16.33
C ALA A 128 8.27 -1.93 15.14
N PRO A 129 8.98 -1.33 14.16
CA PRO A 129 9.54 -2.07 13.02
C PRO A 129 10.30 -3.31 13.47
N ALA A 130 10.11 -4.41 12.76
CA ALA A 130 10.61 -5.72 13.13
C ALA A 130 11.13 -6.50 11.92
N GLY A 131 12.28 -7.14 12.11
CA GLY A 131 12.97 -7.92 11.08
C GLY A 131 13.91 -7.08 10.23
N GLU A 132 14.31 -7.63 9.09
CA GLU A 132 15.16 -6.97 8.10
C GLU A 132 14.30 -6.35 7.00
N PRO A 133 14.69 -5.18 6.45
CA PRO A 133 14.04 -4.61 5.27
C PRO A 133 14.11 -5.57 4.07
N VAL A 134 13.01 -5.64 3.32
CA VAL A 134 12.92 -6.42 2.09
C VAL A 134 12.76 -5.46 0.91
N LYS A 135 13.70 -5.53 -0.03
CA LYS A 135 13.62 -4.78 -1.29
C LYS A 135 12.77 -5.55 -2.30
N ILE A 136 11.80 -4.87 -2.90
CA ILE A 136 11.03 -5.39 -4.03
C ILE A 136 10.99 -4.39 -5.18
N SER A 137 10.69 -4.91 -6.37
CA SER A 137 10.22 -4.12 -7.50
C SER A 137 8.74 -4.39 -7.67
N ALA A 138 7.94 -3.34 -7.76
CA ALA A 138 6.49 -3.45 -7.83
C ALA A 138 5.90 -2.49 -8.86
N ARG A 139 4.78 -2.88 -9.47
CA ARG A 139 3.95 -1.94 -10.23
C ARG A 139 3.07 -1.18 -9.25
N PHE A 140 3.14 0.14 -9.27
CA PHE A 140 2.25 1.01 -8.50
C PHE A 140 0.96 1.26 -9.27
N VAL A 141 -0.17 1.00 -8.62
CA VAL A 141 -1.50 1.06 -9.20
C VAL A 141 -2.40 1.92 -8.31
N THR A 142 -3.20 2.79 -8.92
CA THR A 142 -4.10 3.72 -8.24
C THR A 142 -5.52 3.58 -8.75
N GLU A 143 -6.50 4.07 -7.99
CA GLU A 143 -7.91 4.09 -8.41
C GLU A 143 -8.14 4.84 -9.73
N ASN A 144 -7.27 5.78 -10.10
CA ASN A 144 -7.38 6.51 -11.36
C ASN A 144 -7.22 5.60 -12.59
N GLU A 145 -6.50 4.49 -12.49
CA GLU A 145 -6.39 3.51 -13.58
C GLU A 145 -7.70 2.75 -13.85
N LEU A 146 -8.65 2.77 -12.93
CA LEU A 146 -9.99 2.22 -13.17
C LEU A 146 -10.80 3.06 -14.15
N ASN A 147 -10.49 4.36 -14.30
CA ASN A 147 -11.21 5.27 -15.18
C ASN A 147 -10.77 5.15 -16.65
N PHE A 148 -9.69 4.43 -16.93
CA PHE A 148 -9.10 4.27 -18.27
C PHE A 148 -9.36 2.90 -18.91
N ASN A 149 -10.16 2.04 -18.29
CA ASN A 149 -10.51 0.69 -18.79
C ASN A 149 -12.00 0.52 -19.12
#